data_AF-A0A7S2EFP4-F1
#
_entry.id   AF-A0A7S2EFP4-F1
#
_cell.length_a   1.000
_cell.length_b   1.000
_cell.length_c   1.000
_cell.angle_alpha   90.00
_cell.angle_beta   90.00
_cell.angle_gamma   90.00
#
_symmetry.space_group_name_H-M   'P 1'
#
loop_
_entity.id
_entity.type
_entity.pdbx_description
1 polymer ?
#
loop_
_entity_poly.entity_id
_entity_poly.type
_entity_poly.pdbx_seq_one_letter_code
_entity_poly.pdbx_strand_id
1 'polypeptide(L)'
;TASFAGLGLSPDETFAEALSELESELSKIPDDNKSVFLEAMRRCPELVNTEHKQAFIWREDFDSKLAAERLVKYWERKYELFGPQKCFLPMNYESIKDDLIAFFTGFFVLLPKKDDFGRAIFFCDPNRHDPSLCSLESVLRAVWYVMEAACEEES
;
A
#
# COMPACT_ATOMS: atom_id res chain seq x y z
N THR A 1 -3.32 -19.29 -5.76
CA THR A 1 -3.73 -19.33 -7.18
C THR A 1 -5.22 -19.09 -7.25
N ALA A 2 -5.66 -17.86 -7.50
CA ALA A 2 -7.07 -17.59 -7.77
C ALA A 2 -7.46 -18.34 -9.06
N SER A 3 -8.52 -19.15 -8.98
CA SER A 3 -8.97 -19.98 -10.11
C SER A 3 -9.85 -19.14 -11.04
N PHE A 4 -9.26 -18.61 -12.10
CA PHE A 4 -9.95 -17.89 -13.20
C PHE A 4 -10.90 -18.77 -14.04
N ALA A 5 -10.96 -20.07 -13.77
CA ALA A 5 -11.62 -21.06 -14.64
C ALA A 5 -13.17 -21.00 -14.66
N GLY A 6 -13.81 -20.14 -13.87
CA GLY A 6 -15.27 -20.10 -13.75
C GLY A 6 -16.02 -19.36 -14.87
N LEU A 7 -15.35 -18.45 -15.59
CA LEU A 7 -16.03 -17.47 -16.48
C LEU A 7 -15.60 -17.52 -17.95
N GLY A 8 -14.57 -18.30 -18.31
CA GLY A 8 -14.12 -18.43 -19.71
C GLY A 8 -13.45 -17.19 -20.30
N LEU A 9 -13.17 -16.16 -19.48
CA LEU A 9 -12.41 -14.97 -19.84
C LEU A 9 -10.91 -15.18 -19.67
N SER A 10 -10.11 -14.48 -20.47
CA SER A 10 -8.66 -14.41 -20.21
C SER A 10 -8.39 -13.60 -18.93
N PRO A 11 -7.24 -13.80 -18.27
CA PRO A 11 -6.85 -13.00 -17.10
C PRO A 11 -6.91 -11.49 -17.38
N ASP A 12 -6.46 -11.06 -18.57
CA ASP A 12 -6.43 -9.64 -18.96
C ASP A 12 -7.83 -9.03 -19.11
N GLU A 13 -8.77 -9.77 -19.70
CA GLU A 13 -10.18 -9.37 -19.80
C GLU A 13 -10.84 -9.28 -18.42
N THR A 14 -10.51 -10.23 -17.53
CA THR A 14 -11.00 -10.25 -16.15
C THR A 14 -10.55 -9.00 -15.38
N PHE A 15 -9.30 -8.56 -15.58
CA PHE A 15 -8.79 -7.33 -14.96
C PHE A 15 -9.42 -6.06 -15.53
N ALA A 16 -9.65 -6.00 -16.83
CA ALA A 16 -10.28 -4.83 -17.45
C ALA A 16 -11.71 -4.62 -16.92
N GLU A 17 -12.47 -5.70 -16.78
CA GLU A 17 -13.82 -5.67 -16.18
C GLU A 17 -13.75 -5.24 -14.71
N ALA A 18 -12.90 -5.88 -13.91
CA ALA A 18 -12.76 -5.56 -12.49
C ALA A 18 -12.26 -4.12 -12.24
N LEU A 19 -11.38 -3.58 -13.11
CA LEU A 19 -10.97 -2.18 -13.06
C LEU A 19 -12.14 -1.25 -13.36
N SER A 20 -12.95 -1.56 -14.38
CA SER A 20 -14.14 -0.78 -14.69
C SER A 20 -15.15 -0.78 -13.54
N GLU A 21 -15.32 -1.92 -12.88
CA GLU A 21 -16.19 -2.04 -11.70
C GLU A 21 -15.61 -1.30 -10.49
N LEU A 22 -14.30 -1.38 -10.25
CA LEU A 22 -13.61 -0.62 -9.21
C LEU A 22 -13.87 0.89 -9.36
N GLU A 23 -13.72 1.44 -10.58
CA GLU A 23 -13.99 2.86 -10.85
C GLU A 23 -15.46 3.22 -10.59
N SER A 24 -16.38 2.32 -10.94
CA SER A 24 -17.81 2.48 -10.65
C SER A 24 -18.06 2.51 -9.14
N GLU A 25 -17.46 1.62 -8.35
CA GLU A 25 -17.59 1.62 -6.88
C GLU A 25 -16.94 2.84 -6.24
N LEU A 26 -15.76 3.26 -6.70
CA LEU A 26 -15.11 4.50 -6.25
C LEU A 26 -16.01 5.72 -6.49
N SER A 27 -16.74 5.77 -7.62
CA SER A 27 -17.68 6.85 -7.92
C SER A 27 -18.86 6.94 -6.94
N LYS A 28 -19.24 5.82 -6.31
CA LYS A 28 -20.34 5.73 -5.34
C LYS A 28 -19.93 6.19 -3.94
N ILE A 29 -18.64 6.16 -3.61
CA ILE A 29 -18.12 6.66 -2.33
C ILE A 29 -18.24 8.20 -2.32
N PRO A 30 -18.88 8.82 -1.31
CA PRO A 30 -18.99 10.28 -1.21
C PRO A 30 -17.62 10.96 -1.21
N ASP A 31 -17.50 12.10 -1.90
CA ASP A 31 -16.21 12.80 -2.07
C ASP A 31 -15.53 13.15 -0.74
N ASP A 32 -16.29 13.51 0.30
CA ASP A 32 -15.76 13.78 1.63
C ASP A 32 -15.02 12.56 2.21
N ASN A 33 -15.55 11.35 1.95
CA ASN A 33 -15.00 10.08 2.42
C ASN A 33 -13.87 9.53 1.53
N LYS A 34 -13.57 10.17 0.39
CA LYS A 34 -12.44 9.78 -0.49
C LYS A 34 -11.56 10.97 -0.86
N SER A 35 -11.66 12.07 -0.12
CA SER A 35 -11.03 13.35 -0.45
C SER A 35 -9.50 13.24 -0.59
N VAL A 36 -8.85 12.46 0.29
CA VAL A 36 -7.40 12.19 0.23
C VAL A 36 -7.04 11.38 -1.01
N PHE A 37 -7.85 10.37 -1.36
CA PHE A 37 -7.66 9.56 -2.56
C PHE A 37 -7.82 10.41 -3.84
N LEU A 38 -8.84 11.27 -3.90
CA LEU A 38 -9.03 12.20 -5.01
C LEU A 38 -7.84 13.15 -5.15
N GLU A 39 -7.30 13.64 -4.04
CA GLU A 39 -6.11 14.48 -4.03
C GLU A 39 -4.87 13.69 -4.49
N ALA A 40 -4.75 12.41 -4.15
CA ALA A 40 -3.69 11.54 -4.65
C ALA A 40 -3.76 11.38 -6.17
N MET A 41 -4.95 11.13 -6.72
CA MET A 41 -5.16 11.07 -8.17
C MET A 41 -4.75 12.38 -8.87
N ARG A 42 -4.90 13.52 -8.20
CA ARG A 42 -4.54 14.84 -8.73
C ARG A 42 -3.04 15.14 -8.62
N ARG A 43 -2.42 14.80 -7.48
CA ARG A 43 -1.04 15.19 -7.14
C ARG A 43 0.02 14.18 -7.56
N CYS A 44 -0.32 12.90 -7.52
CA CYS A 44 0.59 11.79 -7.82
C CYS A 44 -0.15 10.69 -8.61
N PRO A 45 -0.71 11.00 -9.80
CA PRO A 45 -1.41 10.02 -10.62
C PRO A 45 -0.55 8.80 -10.97
N GLU A 46 0.77 8.96 -11.03
CA GLU A 46 1.73 7.88 -11.24
C GLU A 46 1.74 6.84 -10.10
N LEU A 47 1.37 7.25 -8.88
CA LEU A 47 1.26 6.36 -7.70
C LEU A 47 -0.16 5.75 -7.56
N VAL A 48 -1.12 6.22 -8.36
CA VAL A 48 -2.51 5.69 -8.41
C VAL A 48 -2.77 5.06 -9.79
N ASN A 49 -1.74 4.42 -10.34
CA ASN A 49 -1.78 3.82 -11.67
C ASN A 49 -2.60 2.51 -11.69
N THR A 50 -2.69 1.88 -12.86
CA THR A 50 -3.44 0.64 -13.05
C THR A 50 -2.89 -0.51 -12.20
N GLU A 51 -1.57 -0.69 -12.13
CA GLU A 51 -0.93 -1.76 -11.35
C GLU A 51 -1.25 -1.61 -9.86
N HIS A 52 -1.17 -0.38 -9.34
CA HIS A 52 -1.54 -0.07 -7.96
C HIS A 52 -2.99 -0.48 -7.68
N LYS A 53 -3.94 -0.13 -8.56
CA LYS A 53 -5.36 -0.52 -8.41
C LYS A 53 -5.56 -2.04 -8.49
N GLN A 54 -4.85 -2.70 -9.41
CA GLN A 54 -4.90 -4.16 -9.55
C GLN A 54 -4.47 -4.86 -8.26
N ALA A 55 -3.47 -4.35 -7.54
CA ALA A 55 -3.05 -4.93 -6.26
C ALA A 55 -4.21 -5.01 -5.23
N PHE A 56 -5.09 -4.00 -5.18
CA PHE A 56 -6.27 -4.02 -4.30
C PHE A 56 -7.36 -4.97 -4.81
N ILE A 57 -7.59 -5.04 -6.12
CA ILE A 57 -8.53 -5.99 -6.73
C ILE A 57 -8.10 -7.43 -6.42
N TRP A 58 -6.82 -7.76 -6.64
CA TRP A 58 -6.26 -9.06 -6.28
C TRP A 58 -6.41 -9.36 -4.80
N ARG A 59 -6.17 -8.36 -3.94
CA ARG A 59 -6.21 -8.55 -2.49
C ARG A 59 -7.61 -8.87 -1.97
N GLU A 60 -8.64 -8.33 -2.60
CA GLU A 60 -10.04 -8.55 -2.24
C GLU A 60 -10.73 -9.61 -3.11
N ASP A 61 -9.96 -10.52 -3.72
CA ASP A 61 -10.49 -11.62 -4.55
C ASP A 61 -11.49 -11.14 -5.62
N PHE A 62 -11.19 -10.01 -6.26
CA PHE A 62 -12.01 -9.34 -7.29
C PHE A 62 -13.35 -8.77 -6.79
N ASP A 63 -13.54 -8.61 -5.47
CA ASP A 63 -14.64 -7.79 -4.94
C ASP A 63 -14.31 -6.30 -5.12
N SER A 64 -14.80 -5.72 -6.21
CA SER A 64 -14.59 -4.32 -6.59
C SER A 64 -15.01 -3.31 -5.53
N LYS A 65 -16.04 -3.63 -4.72
CA LYS A 65 -16.52 -2.74 -3.66
C LYS A 65 -15.53 -2.72 -2.50
N LEU A 66 -15.14 -3.90 -2.01
CA LEU A 66 -14.15 -4.01 -0.95
C LEU A 66 -12.79 -3.44 -1.38
N ALA A 67 -12.41 -3.65 -2.65
CA ALA A 67 -11.18 -3.09 -3.21
C ALA A 67 -11.22 -1.55 -3.24
N ALA A 68 -12.35 -0.94 -3.64
CA ALA A 68 -12.54 0.51 -3.61
C ALA A 68 -12.43 1.07 -2.19
N GLU A 69 -13.13 0.45 -1.23
CA GLU A 69 -13.08 0.83 0.19
C GLU A 69 -11.65 0.73 0.75
N ARG A 70 -10.91 -0.35 0.41
CA ARG A 70 -9.53 -0.53 0.86
C ARG A 70 -8.57 0.48 0.23
N LEU A 71 -8.71 0.77 -1.07
CA LEU A 71 -7.87 1.74 -1.77
C LEU A 71 -8.04 3.14 -1.18
N VAL A 72 -9.28 3.56 -0.92
CA VAL A 72 -9.55 4.85 -0.25
C VAL A 72 -8.91 4.88 1.14
N LYS A 73 -9.14 3.84 1.94
CA LYS A 73 -8.58 3.72 3.29
C LYS A 73 -7.06 3.69 3.31
N TYR A 74 -6.42 3.10 2.31
CA TYR A 74 -4.96 3.11 2.18
C TYR A 74 -4.44 4.55 2.11
N TRP A 75 -5.03 5.39 1.27
CA TRP A 75 -4.63 6.79 1.15
C TRP A 75 -4.93 7.61 2.40
N GLU A 76 -6.07 7.38 3.06
CA GLU A 76 -6.38 7.98 4.36
C GLU A 76 -5.31 7.63 5.41
N ARG A 77 -4.94 6.35 5.53
CA ARG A 77 -3.91 5.91 6.50
C ARG A 77 -2.54 6.48 6.17
N LYS A 78 -2.18 6.53 4.90
CA LYS A 78 -0.94 7.17 4.45
C LYS A 78 -0.93 8.66 4.80
N TYR A 79 -2.06 9.35 4.65
CA TYR A 79 -2.21 10.75 5.03
C TYR A 79 -2.15 10.96 6.55
N GLU A 80 -2.83 10.15 7.35
CA GLU A 80 -2.77 10.20 8.82
C GLU A 80 -1.32 10.07 9.31
N LEU A 81 -0.55 9.16 8.71
CA LEU A 81 0.79 8.81 9.17
C LEU A 81 1.89 9.76 8.69
N PHE A 82 1.82 10.22 7.44
CA PHE A 82 2.85 11.06 6.80
C PHE A 82 2.47 12.54 6.70
N GLY A 83 1.19 12.87 6.86
CA GLY A 83 0.66 14.22 6.72
C GLY A 83 0.57 14.71 5.26
N PRO A 84 -0.05 15.89 5.05
CA PRO A 84 -0.39 16.42 3.72
C PRO A 84 0.79 16.73 2.81
N GLN A 85 1.98 16.94 3.38
CA GLN A 85 3.19 17.25 2.60
C GLN A 85 3.85 16.00 2.04
N LYS A 86 3.85 14.88 2.79
CA LYS A 86 4.64 13.69 2.46
C LYS A 86 3.83 12.50 1.96
N CYS A 87 2.54 12.41 2.27
CA CYS A 87 1.74 11.23 1.88
C CYS A 87 1.65 10.99 0.36
N PHE A 88 1.82 12.04 -0.45
CA PHE A 88 1.80 11.98 -1.92
C PHE A 88 3.19 11.86 -2.55
N LEU A 89 4.25 11.66 -1.74
CA LEU A 89 5.58 11.41 -2.27
C LEU A 89 5.75 9.90 -2.56
N PRO A 90 6.54 9.54 -3.59
CA PRO A 90 7.00 8.17 -3.76
C PRO A 90 7.76 7.71 -2.52
N MET A 91 7.67 6.41 -2.21
CA MET A 91 8.26 5.85 -1.02
C MET A 91 9.76 5.58 -1.22
N ASN A 92 10.57 6.63 -1.07
CA ASN A 92 12.01 6.59 -1.31
C ASN A 92 12.79 7.24 -0.17
N TYR A 93 14.11 7.35 -0.31
CA TYR A 93 14.96 7.97 0.71
C TYR A 93 14.46 9.35 1.17
N GLU A 94 13.94 10.18 0.28
CA GLU A 94 13.45 11.52 0.64
C GLU A 94 12.20 11.48 1.53
N SER A 95 11.34 10.47 1.38
CA SER A 95 10.16 10.33 2.24
C SER A 95 10.50 9.84 3.64
N ILE A 96 11.61 9.09 3.80
CA ILE A 96 12.03 8.48 5.08
C ILE A 96 13.21 9.15 5.77
N LYS A 97 13.83 10.17 5.16
CA LYS A 97 15.06 10.78 5.72
C LYS A 97 14.92 11.25 7.17
N ASP A 98 13.73 11.68 7.56
CA ASP A 98 13.44 12.14 8.92
C ASP A 98 13.22 10.97 9.91
N ASP A 99 13.03 9.75 9.40
CA ASP A 99 12.75 8.53 10.15
C ASP A 99 13.90 7.49 10.04
N LEU A 100 15.08 7.90 9.54
CA LEU A 100 16.23 7.01 9.34
C LEU A 100 16.71 6.37 10.65
N ILE A 101 16.68 7.10 11.76
CA ILE A 101 17.04 6.53 13.06
C ILE A 101 16.13 5.34 13.37
N ALA A 102 14.82 5.50 13.22
CA ALA A 102 13.84 4.45 13.41
C ALA A 102 14.07 3.27 12.45
N PHE A 103 14.33 3.55 11.17
CA PHE A 103 14.66 2.54 10.16
C PHE A 103 15.91 1.72 10.54
N PHE A 104 16.98 2.37 11.00
CA PHE A 104 18.24 1.71 11.34
C PHE A 104 18.26 1.03 12.71
N THR A 105 17.26 1.23 13.57
CA THR A 105 17.15 0.46 14.83
C THR A 105 17.08 -1.04 14.59
N GLY A 106 16.57 -1.45 13.41
CA GLY A 106 16.25 -2.84 13.13
C GLY A 106 15.02 -3.34 13.90
N PHE A 107 14.17 -2.43 14.37
CA PHE A 107 12.87 -2.77 14.97
C PHE A 107 12.01 -3.60 14.01
N PHE A 108 11.99 -3.26 12.73
CA PHE A 108 11.24 -3.96 11.68
C PHE A 108 12.10 -4.11 10.44
N VAL A 109 12.36 -5.35 10.02
CA VAL A 109 13.32 -5.65 8.94
C VAL A 109 12.70 -6.65 7.98
N LEU A 110 12.82 -6.37 6.67
CA LEU A 110 12.58 -7.33 5.60
C LEU A 110 13.77 -8.29 5.50
N LEU A 111 13.54 -9.58 5.66
CA LEU A 111 14.59 -10.58 5.52
C LEU A 111 14.85 -10.88 4.04
N PRO A 112 16.11 -11.13 3.63
CA PRO A 112 16.46 -11.39 2.23
C PRO A 112 15.97 -12.76 1.72
N LYS A 113 15.44 -13.61 2.61
CA LYS A 113 14.89 -14.91 2.26
C LYS A 113 13.37 -14.83 2.28
N LYS A 114 12.77 -15.35 1.21
CA LYS A 114 11.35 -15.67 1.15
C LYS A 114 11.09 -17.03 1.79
N ASP A 115 9.87 -17.28 2.22
CA ASP A 115 9.47 -18.61 2.67
C ASP A 115 9.26 -19.58 1.49
N ASP A 116 8.90 -20.84 1.79
CA ASP A 116 8.71 -21.88 0.77
C ASP A 116 7.57 -21.58 -0.22
N PHE A 117 6.74 -20.58 0.05
CA PHE A 117 5.66 -20.11 -0.81
C PHE A 117 5.99 -18.79 -1.52
N GLY A 118 7.22 -18.30 -1.39
CA GLY A 118 7.65 -17.05 -2.02
C GLY A 118 7.16 -15.79 -1.33
N ARG A 119 6.68 -15.87 -0.08
CA ARG A 119 6.22 -14.70 0.68
C ARG A 119 7.38 -14.00 1.35
N ALA A 120 7.37 -12.66 1.34
CA ALA A 120 8.27 -11.84 2.14
C ALA A 120 8.20 -12.21 3.63
N ILE A 121 9.36 -12.27 4.30
CA ILE A 121 9.44 -12.53 5.74
C ILE A 121 9.89 -11.24 6.44
N PHE A 122 9.05 -10.76 7.36
CA PHE A 122 9.39 -9.64 8.23
C PHE A 122 9.80 -10.14 9.61
N PHE A 123 10.85 -9.54 10.16
CA PHE A 123 11.26 -9.73 11.54
C PHE A 123 10.99 -8.46 12.34
N CYS A 124 10.38 -8.62 13.52
CA CYS A 124 10.07 -7.52 14.44
C CYS A 124 10.69 -7.81 15.81
N ASP A 125 11.49 -6.88 16.32
CA ASP A 125 12.11 -6.97 17.65
C ASP A 125 11.77 -5.73 18.47
N PRO A 126 10.73 -5.79 19.31
CA PRO A 126 10.30 -4.67 20.13
C PRO A 126 11.36 -4.16 21.10
N ASN A 127 12.37 -4.96 21.45
CA ASN A 127 13.44 -4.53 22.35
C ASN A 127 14.42 -3.55 21.70
N ARG A 128 14.38 -3.42 20.37
CA ARG A 128 15.19 -2.45 19.62
C ARG A 128 14.56 -1.07 19.52
N HIS A 129 13.31 -0.93 19.95
CA HIS A 129 12.68 0.38 20.05
C HIS A 129 13.21 1.12 21.29
N ASP A 130 13.90 2.23 21.06
CA ASP A 130 14.31 3.17 22.08
C ASP A 130 13.51 4.48 21.93
N PRO A 131 12.52 4.72 22.82
CA PRO A 131 11.73 5.95 22.79
C PRO A 131 12.53 7.24 22.98
N SER A 132 13.77 7.16 23.48
CA SER A 132 14.67 8.32 23.60
C SER A 132 15.35 8.69 22.27
N LEU A 133 15.42 7.76 21.32
CA LEU A 133 16.05 7.95 20.01
C LEU A 133 15.03 8.25 18.90
N CYS A 134 13.85 7.63 18.95
CA CYS A 134 12.81 7.82 17.94
C CYS A 134 11.41 7.65 18.54
N SER A 135 10.43 8.33 17.95
CA SER A 135 9.03 8.20 18.37
C SER A 135 8.36 6.98 17.75
N LEU A 136 7.27 6.51 18.36
CA LEU A 136 6.45 5.44 17.80
C LEU A 136 5.93 5.79 16.39
N GLU A 137 5.58 7.05 16.14
CA GLU A 137 5.16 7.49 14.80
C GLU A 137 6.28 7.36 13.77
N SER A 138 7.52 7.65 14.17
CA SER A 138 8.70 7.48 13.32
C SER A 138 8.94 6.01 12.99
N VAL A 139 8.75 5.13 13.98
CA VAL A 139 8.77 3.68 13.77
C VAL A 139 7.68 3.23 12.80
N LEU A 140 6.45 3.70 12.97
CA LEU A 140 5.34 3.33 12.07
C LEU A 140 5.59 3.79 10.62
N ARG A 141 6.16 4.99 10.41
CA ARG A 141 6.57 5.46 9.08
C ARG A 141 7.67 4.60 8.48
N ALA A 142 8.67 4.23 9.28
CA ALA A 142 9.73 3.33 8.83
C ALA A 142 9.19 1.92 8.48
N VAL A 143 8.27 1.38 9.28
CA VAL A 143 7.58 0.11 8.99
C VAL A 143 6.80 0.20 7.68
N TRP A 144 6.05 1.28 7.47
CA TRP A 144 5.31 1.50 6.23
C TRP A 144 6.24 1.48 5.01
N TYR A 145 7.38 2.18 5.09
CA TYR A 145 8.38 2.17 4.03
C TYR A 145 8.88 0.76 3.70
N VAL A 146 9.22 -0.03 4.72
CA VAL A 146 9.70 -1.41 4.54
C VAL A 146 8.63 -2.30 3.89
N MET A 147 7.36 -2.09 4.23
CA MET A 147 6.24 -2.82 3.61
C MET A 147 6.03 -2.44 2.14
N GLU A 148 6.08 -1.14 1.80
CA GLU A 148 5.97 -0.67 0.42
C GLU A 148 7.11 -1.21 -0.45
N ALA A 149 8.35 -1.15 0.04
CA ALA A 149 9.51 -1.70 -0.67
C ALA A 149 9.37 -3.20 -0.94
N ALA A 150 8.80 -3.96 0.02
CA ALA A 150 8.55 -5.38 -0.17
C ALA A 150 7.47 -5.65 -1.24
N CYS A 151 6.45 -4.79 -1.35
CA CYS A 151 5.43 -4.89 -2.39
C CYS A 151 6.01 -4.59 -3.78
N GLU A 152 6.90 -3.60 -3.91
CA GLU A 152 7.55 -3.24 -5.18
C GLU A 152 8.50 -4.33 -5.70
N GLU A 153 9.15 -5.11 -4.82
CA GLU A 153 10.00 -6.25 -5.22
C GLU A 153 9.18 -7.48 -5.69
N GLU A 154 7.87 -7.52 -5.43
CA GLU A 154 6.97 -8.60 -5.83
C GLU A 154 6.27 -8.37 -7.18
N SER A 155 6.23 -7.12 -7.66
CA SER A 155 5.71 -6.70 -8.98
C SER A 155 6.74 -6.82 -10.11
#